data_AF-L0R814-F1
#
_entry.id   AF-L0R814-F1
#
_cell.length_a   1.000
_cell.length_b   1.000
_cell.length_c   1.000
_cell.angle_alpha   90.00
_cell.angle_beta   90.00
_cell.angle_gamma   90.00
#
_symmetry.space_group_name_H-M   'P 1'
#
loop_
_entity.id
_entity.type
_entity.pdbx_description
1 polymer ?
#
loop_
_entity_poly.entity_id
_entity_poly.type
_entity_poly.pdbx_seq_one_letter_code
_entity_poly.pdbx_strand_id
1 'polypeptide(L)'
;MIQKASLRLLQRPAMSETVISDEIYRKTSLSRDLEEAGNPEVKIDGPLLMNILVKFFHAYVYPGSHEEELRLQDVSLLFDQFVHRRLGSDVLENCASLRKDLLAYGFALCMLADLSKSAHIFKVIAESRTRFGGEIFTGLDIGSGTGILMLAMSVQAKRNGFSGVSLVGIERNQIVADRTNDVLGRMGLGNVLVADAKKADSYGFLENKKLHYITNETLPGVNRSLWKEDFIFICKTLFEMPSSRTSGTSYFPEAVLVGRSPTEMLTILNSANGFQLESEEYPLRLMKPYAISLSGTMTPLESVGSSYEKFISGAWSAVLTRRW
;
A
#
# COMPACT_ATOMS: atom_id res chain seq x y z
N MET A 1 36.13 8.67 -27.65
CA MET A 1 36.37 8.81 -26.19
C MET A 1 35.56 9.98 -25.59
N ILE A 2 35.48 11.14 -26.25
CA ILE A 2 34.72 12.33 -25.79
C ILE A 2 33.21 12.06 -25.58
N GLN A 3 32.55 11.28 -26.43
CA GLN A 3 31.12 10.96 -26.29
C GLN A 3 30.75 10.24 -24.97
N LYS A 4 31.61 9.35 -24.46
CA LYS A 4 31.36 8.67 -23.18
C LYS A 4 31.47 9.62 -21.98
N ALA A 5 32.40 10.59 -22.04
CA ALA A 5 32.56 11.59 -20.99
C ALA A 5 31.39 12.59 -20.96
N SER A 6 30.89 13.01 -22.12
CA SER A 6 29.72 13.89 -22.21
C SER A 6 28.42 13.20 -21.77
N LEU A 7 28.26 11.89 -22.04
CA LEU A 7 27.12 11.11 -21.55
C LEU A 7 27.13 10.94 -20.03
N ARG A 8 28.32 10.85 -19.41
CA ARG A 8 28.47 10.84 -17.94
C ARG A 8 27.95 12.10 -17.26
N LEU A 9 28.07 13.26 -17.91
CA LEU A 9 27.52 14.52 -17.38
C LEU A 9 25.98 14.55 -17.35
N LEU A 10 25.32 13.66 -18.10
CA LEU A 10 23.86 13.51 -18.11
C LEU A 10 23.37 12.46 -17.10
N GLN A 11 24.29 11.70 -16.49
CA GLN A 11 23.94 10.69 -15.49
C GLN A 11 23.68 11.37 -14.14
N ARG A 12 22.64 10.91 -13.45
CA ARG A 12 22.40 11.31 -12.07
C ARG A 12 23.36 10.58 -11.14
N PRO A 13 24.05 11.29 -10.23
CA PRO A 13 24.93 10.65 -9.27
C PRO A 13 24.12 9.75 -8.34
N ALA A 14 24.79 8.75 -7.77
CA ALA A 14 24.23 7.94 -6.71
C ALA A 14 23.85 8.80 -5.50
N MET A 15 22.84 8.36 -4.77
CA MET A 15 22.46 8.95 -3.49
C MET A 15 23.60 8.76 -2.49
N SER A 16 24.00 9.83 -1.81
CA SER A 16 25.11 9.81 -0.85
C SER A 16 24.72 9.29 0.54
N GLU A 17 23.42 9.15 0.80
CA GLU A 17 22.83 8.77 2.08
C GLU A 17 21.99 7.50 1.93
N THR A 18 21.78 6.78 3.01
CA THR A 18 20.82 5.67 3.07
C THR A 18 19.38 6.19 3.14
N VAL A 19 18.42 5.38 2.68
CA VAL A 19 17.01 5.78 2.57
C VAL A 19 16.36 6.11 3.92
N ILE A 20 16.83 5.42 4.97
CA ILE A 20 16.54 5.68 6.38
C ILE A 20 17.86 5.70 7.16
N SER A 21 17.88 6.20 8.39
CA SER A 21 19.11 6.27 9.19
C SER A 21 19.55 4.89 9.70
N ASP A 22 20.87 4.68 9.83
CA ASP A 22 21.43 3.49 10.47
C ASP A 22 20.98 3.34 11.94
N GLU A 23 20.66 4.45 12.62
CA GLU A 23 20.18 4.46 14.02
C GLU A 23 18.86 3.71 14.21
N ILE A 24 17.97 3.75 13.21
CA ILE A 24 16.66 3.07 13.28
C ILE A 24 16.66 1.75 12.49
N TYR A 25 17.68 1.48 11.69
CA TYR A 25 17.75 0.26 10.90
C TYR A 25 18.04 -0.95 11.78
N ARG A 26 17.30 -2.03 11.55
CA ARG A 26 17.37 -3.27 12.31
C ARG A 26 17.97 -4.36 11.43
N LYS A 27 19.07 -4.97 11.89
CA LYS A 27 19.68 -6.16 11.27
C LYS A 27 18.87 -7.41 11.63
N THR A 28 17.71 -7.51 11.01
CA THR A 28 16.73 -8.58 11.15
C THR A 28 16.15 -8.88 9.76
N SER A 29 15.59 -10.06 9.55
CA SER A 29 14.83 -10.35 8.33
C SER A 29 13.46 -9.65 8.35
N LEU A 30 12.82 -9.53 7.18
CA LEU A 30 11.45 -9.03 7.10
C LEU A 30 10.49 -9.94 7.87
N SER A 31 10.65 -11.26 7.76
CA SER A 31 9.81 -12.23 8.45
C SER A 31 9.85 -12.05 9.97
N ARG A 32 11.03 -11.77 10.54
CA ARG A 32 11.18 -11.49 11.97
C ARG A 32 10.50 -10.19 12.39
N ASP A 33 10.62 -9.13 11.58
CA ASP A 33 9.96 -7.86 11.86
C ASP A 33 8.42 -7.98 11.79
N LEU A 34 7.90 -8.81 10.87
CA LEU A 34 6.46 -9.10 10.76
C LEU A 34 5.95 -9.96 11.91
N GLU A 35 6.73 -10.92 12.39
CA GLU A 35 6.42 -11.70 13.59
C GLU A 35 6.30 -10.78 14.81
N GLU A 36 7.27 -9.89 15.00
CA GLU A 36 7.25 -8.90 16.08
C GLU A 36 6.06 -7.94 15.96
N ALA A 37 5.78 -7.41 14.77
CA ALA A 37 4.61 -6.56 14.55
C ALA A 37 3.29 -7.29 14.82
N GLY A 38 3.24 -8.60 14.57
CA GLY A 38 2.10 -9.47 14.83
C GLY A 38 1.79 -9.67 16.32
N ASN A 39 2.74 -9.41 17.22
CA ASN A 39 2.53 -9.54 18.66
C ASN A 39 1.69 -8.36 19.20
N PRO A 40 0.49 -8.60 19.78
CA PRO A 40 -0.38 -7.52 20.27
C PRO A 40 0.27 -6.66 21.38
N GLU A 41 1.20 -7.22 22.15
CA GLU A 41 1.90 -6.51 23.24
C GLU A 41 3.02 -5.59 22.73
N VAL A 42 3.44 -5.77 21.47
CA VAL A 42 4.44 -4.91 20.85
C VAL A 42 3.75 -3.71 20.22
N LYS A 43 4.27 -2.52 20.52
CA LYS A 43 3.88 -1.27 19.87
C LYS A 43 4.50 -1.21 18.47
N ILE A 44 3.67 -1.02 17.45
CA ILE A 44 4.14 -0.82 16.07
C ILE A 44 4.62 0.63 15.93
N ASP A 45 5.90 0.88 16.15
CA ASP A 45 6.49 2.21 16.09
C ASP A 45 7.11 2.54 14.72
N GLY A 46 7.60 3.78 14.58
CA GLY A 46 8.20 4.27 13.33
C GLY A 46 9.39 3.42 12.85
N PRO A 47 10.40 3.15 13.70
CA PRO A 47 11.50 2.25 13.36
C PRO A 47 11.05 0.88 12.85
N LEU A 48 10.14 0.20 13.54
CA LEU A 48 9.64 -1.12 13.09
C LEU A 48 8.94 -1.02 11.72
N LEU A 49 8.06 -0.02 11.55
CA LEU A 49 7.36 0.21 10.28
C LEU A 49 8.32 0.49 9.12
N MET A 50 9.31 1.36 9.33
CA MET A 50 10.29 1.67 8.29
C MET A 50 11.07 0.43 7.86
N ASN A 51 11.51 -0.40 8.81
CA ASN A 51 12.21 -1.64 8.51
C ASN A 51 11.33 -2.61 7.70
N ILE A 52 10.07 -2.78 8.08
CA ILE A 52 9.11 -3.60 7.31
C ILE A 52 8.98 -3.08 5.88
N LEU A 53 8.76 -1.78 5.69
CA LEU A 53 8.51 -1.21 4.37
C LEU A 53 9.74 -1.29 3.46
N VAL A 54 10.92 -0.91 3.94
CA VAL A 54 12.13 -0.92 3.10
C VAL A 54 12.56 -2.34 2.76
N LYS A 55 12.39 -3.30 3.68
CA LYS A 55 12.68 -4.72 3.40
C LYS A 55 11.62 -5.36 2.52
N PHE A 56 10.34 -4.99 2.66
CA PHE A 56 9.29 -5.45 1.75
C PHE A 56 9.46 -4.89 0.34
N PHE A 57 9.93 -3.64 0.20
CA PHE A 57 10.31 -3.07 -1.09
C PHE A 57 11.38 -3.93 -1.77
N HIS A 58 12.40 -4.34 -1.02
CA HIS A 58 13.44 -5.23 -1.52
C HIS A 58 12.88 -6.62 -1.89
N ALA A 59 12.11 -7.25 -1.00
CA ALA A 59 11.50 -8.56 -1.23
C ALA A 59 10.53 -8.57 -2.43
N TYR A 60 9.91 -7.43 -2.74
CA TYR A 60 9.04 -7.30 -3.90
C TYR A 60 9.83 -7.34 -5.23
N VAL A 61 11.02 -6.73 -5.26
CA VAL A 61 11.90 -6.78 -6.44
C VAL A 61 12.67 -8.10 -6.51
N TYR A 62 13.06 -8.66 -5.36
CA TYR A 62 13.80 -9.91 -5.22
C TYR A 62 13.02 -10.92 -4.38
N PRO A 63 12.04 -11.65 -4.97
CA PRO A 63 11.22 -12.61 -4.25
C PRO A 63 12.06 -13.68 -3.54
N GLY A 64 11.80 -13.86 -2.25
CA GLY A 64 12.56 -14.76 -1.38
C GLY A 64 13.47 -14.04 -0.37
N SER A 65 13.85 -12.80 -0.62
CA SER A 65 14.73 -12.06 0.29
C SER A 65 14.09 -11.67 1.64
N HIS A 66 12.84 -12.07 1.91
CA HIS A 66 12.13 -11.74 3.14
C HIS A 66 12.66 -12.52 4.36
N GLU A 67 13.30 -13.66 4.11
CA GLU A 67 13.97 -14.47 5.14
C GLU A 67 15.40 -14.02 5.44
N GLU A 68 15.98 -13.18 4.57
CA GLU A 68 17.37 -12.76 4.67
C GLU A 68 17.55 -11.52 5.57
N GLU A 69 18.66 -11.47 6.30
CA GLU A 69 19.12 -10.23 6.94
C GLU A 69 19.83 -9.36 5.89
N LEU A 70 19.14 -8.32 5.43
CA LEU A 70 19.68 -7.40 4.43
C LEU A 70 20.60 -6.36 5.07
N ARG A 71 21.53 -5.81 4.27
CA ARG A 71 22.28 -4.61 4.66
C ARG A 71 21.50 -3.37 4.22
N LEU A 72 21.51 -2.33 5.05
CA LEU A 72 20.83 -1.07 4.71
C LEU A 72 21.35 -0.46 3.40
N GLN A 73 22.63 -0.65 3.10
CA GLN A 73 23.26 -0.16 1.87
C GLN A 73 22.67 -0.83 0.62
N ASP A 74 22.40 -2.14 0.68
CA ASP A 74 21.81 -2.89 -0.45
C ASP A 74 20.36 -2.47 -0.68
N VAL A 75 19.60 -2.31 0.41
CA VAL A 75 18.23 -1.79 0.34
C VAL A 75 18.20 -0.36 -0.22
N SER A 76 19.08 0.52 0.28
CA SER A 76 19.15 1.91 -0.18
C SER A 76 19.60 2.01 -1.65
N LEU A 77 20.53 1.16 -2.08
CA LEU A 77 20.93 1.08 -3.49
C LEU A 77 19.75 0.71 -4.39
N LEU A 78 18.89 -0.21 -3.96
CA LEU A 78 17.70 -0.57 -4.73
C LEU A 78 16.68 0.57 -4.83
N PHE A 79 16.50 1.34 -3.75
CA PHE A 79 15.70 2.57 -3.80
C PHE A 79 16.30 3.60 -4.77
N ASP A 80 17.63 3.72 -4.82
CA ASP A 80 18.36 4.65 -5.69
C ASP A 80 18.13 4.26 -7.16
N GLN A 81 18.32 2.98 -7.46
CA GLN A 81 18.02 2.37 -8.75
C GLN A 81 16.55 2.58 -9.13
N PHE A 82 15.61 2.47 -8.18
CA PHE A 82 14.20 2.72 -8.44
C PHE A 82 13.92 4.18 -8.79
N VAL A 83 14.36 5.16 -8.00
CA VAL A 83 14.11 6.57 -8.30
C VAL A 83 14.74 7.00 -9.63
N HIS A 84 15.87 6.39 -10.00
CA HIS A 84 16.55 6.63 -11.26
C HIS A 84 16.14 5.71 -12.43
N ARG A 85 15.19 4.78 -12.26
CA ARG A 85 14.81 3.78 -13.29
C ARG A 85 14.47 4.33 -14.68
N ARG A 86 13.93 5.56 -14.74
CA ARG A 86 13.55 6.25 -15.98
C ARG A 86 14.67 7.14 -16.54
N LEU A 87 15.74 7.37 -15.77
CA LEU A 87 16.84 8.26 -16.09
C LEU A 87 18.12 7.47 -16.38
N GLY A 88 19.16 8.15 -16.85
CA GLY A 88 20.52 7.60 -16.83
C GLY A 88 21.13 7.81 -15.45
N SER A 89 21.66 6.77 -14.83
CA SER A 89 22.41 6.86 -13.57
C SER A 89 23.46 5.75 -13.51
N ASP A 90 24.55 6.02 -12.81
CA ASP A 90 25.67 5.09 -12.62
C ASP A 90 25.23 3.84 -11.85
N VAL A 91 24.28 3.96 -10.92
CA VAL A 91 23.78 2.83 -10.12
C VAL A 91 22.98 1.81 -10.94
N LEU A 92 22.64 2.14 -12.18
CA LEU A 92 21.96 1.27 -13.14
C LEU A 92 22.87 0.87 -14.31
N GLU A 93 24.15 1.23 -14.31
CA GLU A 93 25.09 0.81 -15.34
C GLU A 93 25.20 -0.72 -15.35
N ASN A 94 24.99 -1.34 -16.51
CA ASN A 94 24.94 -2.79 -16.69
C ASN A 94 23.78 -3.53 -15.96
N CYS A 95 22.82 -2.83 -15.36
CA CYS A 95 21.66 -3.42 -14.70
C CYS A 95 20.40 -3.43 -15.59
N ALA A 96 20.53 -3.85 -16.86
CA ALA A 96 19.44 -3.75 -17.83
C ALA A 96 18.21 -4.60 -17.47
N SER A 97 18.41 -5.80 -16.94
CA SER A 97 17.34 -6.69 -16.47
C SER A 97 16.57 -6.05 -15.30
N LEU A 98 17.30 -5.63 -14.26
CA LEU A 98 16.73 -4.95 -13.11
C LEU A 98 15.97 -3.69 -13.53
N ARG A 99 16.53 -2.87 -14.43
CA ARG A 99 15.85 -1.68 -14.93
C ARG A 99 14.52 -2.01 -15.59
N LYS A 100 14.48 -3.09 -16.40
CA LYS A 100 13.24 -3.57 -17.01
C LYS A 100 12.21 -3.96 -15.96
N ASP A 101 12.61 -4.67 -14.91
CA ASP A 101 11.73 -5.06 -13.81
C ASP A 101 11.20 -3.84 -13.04
N LEU A 102 12.07 -2.91 -12.66
CA LEU A 102 11.69 -1.67 -11.97
C LEU A 102 10.73 -0.81 -12.81
N LEU A 103 10.87 -0.82 -14.14
CA LEU A 103 9.93 -0.16 -15.04
C LEU A 103 8.59 -0.90 -15.14
N ALA A 104 8.61 -2.23 -15.23
CA ALA A 104 7.43 -3.07 -15.35
C ALA A 104 6.51 -2.97 -14.13
N TYR A 105 7.08 -3.05 -12.92
CA TYR A 105 6.32 -2.96 -11.67
C TYR A 105 6.34 -1.54 -11.07
N GLY A 106 6.85 -0.56 -11.83
CA GLY A 106 7.15 0.75 -11.30
C GLY A 106 5.94 1.54 -10.81
N PHE A 107 4.75 1.22 -11.29
CA PHE A 107 3.49 1.77 -10.81
C PHE A 107 3.21 1.30 -9.38
N ALA A 108 3.16 -0.01 -9.15
CA ALA A 108 2.92 -0.59 -7.81
C ALA A 108 3.98 -0.14 -6.80
N LEU A 109 5.26 -0.17 -7.19
CA LEU A 109 6.37 0.25 -6.34
C LEU A 109 6.31 1.73 -5.94
N CYS A 110 5.68 2.63 -6.72
CA CYS A 110 5.55 4.04 -6.33
C CYS A 110 4.71 4.25 -5.07
N MET A 111 3.70 3.40 -4.81
CA MET A 111 2.93 3.50 -3.58
C MET A 111 3.78 3.09 -2.39
N LEU A 112 4.44 1.93 -2.49
CA LEU A 112 5.30 1.40 -1.43
C LEU A 112 6.51 2.32 -1.14
N ALA A 113 7.08 2.95 -2.17
CA ALA A 113 8.18 3.89 -2.03
C ALA A 113 7.77 5.25 -1.42
N ASP A 114 6.47 5.53 -1.34
CA ASP A 114 5.94 6.62 -0.50
C ASP A 114 5.91 6.14 0.96
N LEU A 115 7.11 6.04 1.54
CA LEU A 115 7.37 5.33 2.80
C LEU A 115 6.56 5.90 3.96
N SER A 116 6.49 7.22 4.08
CA SER A 116 5.83 7.88 5.20
C SER A 116 4.32 7.61 5.20
N LYS A 117 3.66 7.71 4.04
CA LYS A 117 2.24 7.40 3.86
C LYS A 117 1.97 5.92 4.01
N SER A 118 2.78 5.07 3.38
CA SER A 118 2.68 3.62 3.51
C SER A 118 2.80 3.18 4.97
N ALA A 119 3.69 3.79 5.76
CA ALA A 119 3.84 3.48 7.19
C ALA A 119 2.59 3.84 7.99
N HIS A 120 2.02 5.01 7.73
CA HIS A 120 0.80 5.44 8.42
C HIS A 120 -0.37 4.50 8.12
N ILE A 121 -0.57 4.17 6.85
CA ILE A 121 -1.66 3.30 6.39
C ILE A 121 -1.46 1.87 6.90
N PHE A 122 -0.24 1.34 6.79
CA PHE A 122 0.10 0.02 7.32
C PHE A 122 -0.23 -0.07 8.81
N LYS A 123 0.20 0.92 9.61
CA LYS A 123 -0.08 0.94 11.05
C LYS A 123 -1.58 0.95 11.34
N VAL A 124 -2.34 1.80 10.65
CA VAL A 124 -3.79 1.92 10.84
C VAL A 124 -4.50 0.59 10.58
N ILE A 125 -4.14 -0.12 9.51
CA ILE A 125 -4.70 -1.44 9.21
C ILE A 125 -4.23 -2.46 10.24
N ALA A 126 -2.93 -2.55 10.48
CA ALA A 126 -2.32 -3.52 11.39
C ALA A 126 -2.87 -3.42 12.82
N GLU A 127 -3.14 -2.21 13.32
CA GLU A 127 -3.66 -2.00 14.69
C GLU A 127 -5.18 -2.01 14.80
N SER A 128 -5.90 -2.08 13.68
CA SER A 128 -7.36 -2.07 13.72
C SER A 128 -7.92 -3.35 14.35
N ARG A 129 -9.01 -3.19 15.11
CA ARG A 129 -9.71 -4.30 15.76
C ARG A 129 -10.73 -4.93 14.82
N THR A 130 -10.88 -6.24 14.91
CA THR A 130 -12.00 -6.95 14.29
C THR A 130 -13.25 -6.84 15.17
N ARG A 131 -14.44 -6.83 14.56
CA ARG A 131 -15.73 -6.83 15.28
C ARG A 131 -16.24 -8.24 15.59
N PHE A 132 -15.72 -9.26 14.94
CA PHE A 132 -16.09 -10.66 15.19
C PHE A 132 -14.86 -11.57 15.12
N GLY A 133 -14.93 -12.66 15.88
CA GLY A 133 -13.87 -13.67 15.96
C GLY A 133 -14.07 -14.79 14.94
N GLY A 134 -13.21 -15.81 15.06
CA GLY A 134 -13.19 -16.99 14.21
C GLY A 134 -11.80 -17.60 14.23
N GLU A 135 -11.64 -18.79 13.65
CA GLU A 135 -10.32 -19.43 13.53
C GLU A 135 -9.49 -18.79 12.40
N ILE A 136 -10.16 -18.41 11.30
CA ILE A 136 -9.55 -17.90 10.08
C ILE A 136 -10.00 -16.45 9.83
N PHE A 137 -9.03 -15.54 9.83
CA PHE A 137 -9.23 -14.17 9.37
C PHE A 137 -9.40 -14.16 7.85
N THR A 138 -10.41 -13.47 7.33
CA THR A 138 -10.64 -13.33 5.89
C THR A 138 -10.56 -11.87 5.49
N GLY A 139 -9.60 -11.52 4.63
CA GLY A 139 -9.36 -10.15 4.17
C GLY A 139 -9.44 -10.04 2.65
N LEU A 140 -9.87 -8.87 2.17
CA LEU A 140 -9.95 -8.54 0.74
C LEU A 140 -9.18 -7.25 0.45
N ASP A 141 -8.26 -7.29 -0.50
CA ASP A 141 -7.51 -6.11 -0.95
C ASP A 141 -7.82 -5.74 -2.40
N ILE A 142 -8.42 -4.57 -2.63
CA ILE A 142 -8.83 -4.12 -3.96
C ILE A 142 -7.86 -3.06 -4.47
N GLY A 143 -7.27 -3.32 -5.64
CA GLY A 143 -6.15 -2.54 -6.14
C GLY A 143 -4.84 -2.98 -5.47
N SER A 144 -4.59 -4.30 -5.45
CA SER A 144 -3.59 -4.86 -4.54
C SER A 144 -2.17 -4.34 -4.74
N GLY A 145 -1.81 -3.86 -5.94
CA GLY A 145 -0.50 -3.26 -6.17
C GLY A 145 0.61 -4.20 -5.74
N THR A 146 1.44 -3.78 -4.77
CA THR A 146 2.53 -4.61 -4.22
C THR A 146 2.09 -5.67 -3.21
N GLY A 147 0.84 -5.64 -2.75
CA GLY A 147 0.32 -6.48 -1.66
C GLY A 147 0.67 -5.96 -0.25
N ILE A 148 1.13 -4.71 -0.13
CA ILE A 148 1.51 -4.14 1.18
C ILE A 148 0.31 -4.04 2.14
N LEU A 149 -0.91 -3.82 1.65
CA LEU A 149 -2.10 -3.77 2.49
C LEU A 149 -2.53 -5.18 2.93
N MET A 150 -2.34 -6.19 2.09
CA MET A 150 -2.47 -7.59 2.50
C MET A 150 -1.46 -7.95 3.60
N LEU A 151 -0.21 -7.48 3.49
CA LEU A 151 0.79 -7.65 4.54
C LEU A 151 0.32 -7.03 5.87
N ALA A 152 -0.24 -5.82 5.83
CA ALA A 152 -0.81 -5.16 7.01
C ALA A 152 -2.00 -5.94 7.60
N MET A 153 -2.89 -6.50 6.76
CA MET A 153 -4.00 -7.35 7.21
C MET A 153 -3.51 -8.67 7.84
N SER A 154 -2.40 -9.23 7.38
CA SER A 154 -1.81 -10.42 8.01
C SER A 154 -1.30 -10.11 9.43
N VAL A 155 -0.63 -8.96 9.60
CA VAL A 155 -0.23 -8.47 10.92
C VAL A 155 -1.46 -8.22 11.81
N GLN A 156 -2.48 -7.56 11.26
CA GLN A 156 -3.76 -7.33 11.95
C GLN A 156 -4.38 -8.65 12.45
N ALA A 157 -4.44 -9.68 11.61
CA ALA A 157 -5.00 -10.97 11.96
C ALA A 157 -4.26 -11.59 13.15
N LYS A 158 -2.92 -11.61 13.12
CA LYS A 158 -2.10 -12.13 14.24
C LYS A 158 -2.35 -11.35 15.54
N ARG A 159 -2.38 -10.01 15.47
CA ARG A 159 -2.63 -9.14 16.63
C ARG A 159 -4.03 -9.31 17.23
N ASN A 160 -5.00 -9.78 16.44
CA ASN A 160 -6.36 -10.08 16.91
C ASN A 160 -6.53 -11.56 17.29
N GLY A 161 -5.45 -12.35 17.35
CA GLY A 161 -5.46 -13.72 17.87
C GLY A 161 -5.99 -14.78 16.92
N PHE A 162 -6.06 -14.50 15.61
CA PHE A 162 -6.47 -15.50 14.64
C PHE A 162 -5.38 -16.56 14.41
N SER A 163 -5.79 -17.81 14.29
CA SER A 163 -4.89 -18.95 14.06
C SER A 163 -4.51 -19.13 12.58
N GLY A 164 -5.33 -18.61 11.67
CA GLY A 164 -5.10 -18.67 10.23
C GLY A 164 -5.57 -17.41 9.52
N VAL A 165 -5.08 -17.22 8.29
CA VAL A 165 -5.41 -16.06 7.46
C VAL A 165 -5.73 -16.53 6.03
N SER A 166 -6.78 -15.96 5.46
CA SER A 166 -7.19 -16.13 4.06
C SER A 166 -7.31 -14.73 3.44
N LEU A 167 -6.24 -14.25 2.81
CA LEU A 167 -6.25 -12.96 2.11
C LEU A 167 -6.37 -13.17 0.61
N VAL A 168 -7.25 -12.40 -0.01
CA VAL A 168 -7.37 -12.36 -1.47
C VAL A 168 -7.25 -10.92 -1.95
N GLY A 169 -6.37 -10.70 -2.91
CA GLY A 169 -6.24 -9.44 -3.63
C GLY A 169 -7.01 -9.46 -4.96
N ILE A 170 -7.42 -8.29 -5.44
CA ILE A 170 -7.90 -8.08 -6.81
C ILE A 170 -7.02 -7.00 -7.47
N GLU A 171 -6.39 -7.36 -8.58
CA GLU A 171 -5.53 -6.47 -9.38
C GLU A 171 -5.92 -6.57 -10.86
N ARG A 172 -6.00 -5.45 -11.56
CA ARG A 172 -6.37 -5.43 -12.99
C ARG A 172 -5.16 -5.69 -13.89
N ASN A 173 -3.97 -5.29 -13.45
CA ASN A 173 -2.74 -5.43 -14.22
C ASN A 173 -2.11 -6.82 -14.00
N GLN A 174 -2.20 -7.68 -15.02
CA GLN A 174 -1.64 -9.03 -15.01
C GLN A 174 -0.18 -9.09 -14.54
N ILE A 175 0.69 -8.20 -15.05
CA ILE A 175 2.13 -8.21 -14.72
C ILE A 175 2.36 -7.91 -13.24
N VAL A 176 1.57 -6.98 -12.68
CA VAL A 176 1.63 -6.65 -11.24
C VAL A 176 1.06 -7.81 -10.43
N ALA A 177 -0.09 -8.36 -10.81
CA ALA A 177 -0.72 -9.46 -10.10
C ALA A 177 0.16 -10.72 -10.05
N ASP A 178 0.81 -11.09 -11.16
CA ASP A 178 1.73 -12.23 -11.21
C ASP A 178 2.94 -12.01 -10.30
N ARG A 179 3.51 -10.80 -10.31
CA ARG A 179 4.62 -10.43 -9.43
C ARG A 179 4.20 -10.49 -7.96
N THR A 180 3.06 -9.90 -7.62
CA THR A 180 2.54 -9.87 -6.26
C THR A 180 2.18 -11.28 -5.77
N ASN A 181 1.65 -12.13 -6.63
CA ASN A 181 1.42 -13.55 -6.33
C ASN A 181 2.72 -14.30 -6.02
N ASP A 182 3.79 -14.13 -6.80
CA ASP A 182 5.08 -14.78 -6.52
C ASP A 182 5.64 -14.35 -5.16
N VAL A 183 5.57 -13.05 -4.84
CA VAL A 183 6.04 -12.51 -3.57
C VAL A 183 5.20 -13.02 -2.39
N LEU A 184 3.87 -12.82 -2.45
CA LEU A 184 2.97 -13.20 -1.35
C LEU A 184 2.86 -14.72 -1.19
N GLY A 185 2.93 -15.48 -2.28
CA GLY A 185 2.92 -16.93 -2.26
C GLY A 185 4.13 -17.51 -1.54
N ARG A 186 5.33 -16.95 -1.76
CA ARG A 186 6.54 -17.36 -1.01
C ARG A 186 6.47 -17.01 0.47
N MET A 187 5.81 -15.91 0.83
CA MET A 187 5.61 -15.48 2.21
C MET A 187 4.41 -16.18 2.90
N GLY A 188 3.61 -16.97 2.16
CA GLY A 188 2.41 -17.63 2.68
C GLY A 188 1.28 -16.67 3.07
N LEU A 189 1.15 -15.52 2.40
CA LEU A 189 0.24 -14.43 2.80
C LEU A 189 -1.10 -14.40 2.08
N GLY A 190 -1.25 -15.15 0.97
CA GLY A 190 -2.48 -15.17 0.18
C GLY A 190 -2.20 -15.13 -1.32
N ASN A 191 -3.23 -14.79 -2.09
CA ASN A 191 -3.18 -14.75 -3.55
C ASN A 191 -3.89 -13.50 -4.09
N VAL A 192 -3.51 -13.08 -5.30
CA VAL A 192 -4.11 -11.97 -6.05
C VAL A 192 -4.77 -12.52 -7.30
N LEU A 193 -6.02 -12.13 -7.53
CA LEU A 193 -6.78 -12.48 -8.72
C LEU A 193 -6.66 -11.36 -9.75
N VAL A 194 -6.49 -11.76 -11.02
CA VAL A 194 -6.57 -10.81 -12.14
C VAL A 194 -8.03 -10.63 -12.51
N ALA A 195 -8.63 -9.54 -12.05
CA ALA A 195 -10.04 -9.27 -12.24
C ALA A 195 -10.34 -7.77 -12.22
N ASP A 196 -11.56 -7.40 -12.65
CA ASP A 196 -12.07 -6.03 -12.58
C ASP A 196 -13.02 -5.92 -11.38
N ALA A 197 -12.57 -5.26 -10.31
CA ALA A 197 -13.35 -5.10 -9.08
C ALA A 197 -14.66 -4.30 -9.25
N LYS A 198 -14.91 -3.70 -10.42
CA LYS A 198 -16.21 -3.08 -10.77
C LYS A 198 -17.26 -4.10 -11.22
N LYS A 199 -16.90 -5.37 -11.34
CA LYS A 199 -17.82 -6.43 -11.78
C LYS A 199 -18.11 -7.38 -10.63
N ALA A 200 -19.37 -7.78 -10.50
CA ALA A 200 -19.82 -8.64 -9.41
C ALA A 200 -19.22 -10.07 -9.48
N ASP A 201 -18.94 -10.57 -10.68
CA ASP A 201 -18.33 -11.89 -10.91
C ASP A 201 -16.91 -12.00 -10.33
N SER A 202 -16.17 -10.89 -10.26
CA SER A 202 -14.86 -10.80 -9.61
C SER A 202 -14.87 -11.22 -8.14
N TYR A 203 -16.04 -11.24 -7.49
CA TYR A 203 -16.21 -11.57 -6.08
C TYR A 203 -16.75 -13.00 -5.84
N GLY A 204 -16.80 -13.85 -6.86
CA GLY A 204 -17.32 -15.23 -6.75
C GLY A 204 -16.62 -16.07 -5.67
N PHE A 205 -15.31 -15.86 -5.44
CA PHE A 205 -14.53 -16.57 -4.43
C PHE A 205 -14.94 -16.28 -2.97
N LEU A 206 -15.81 -15.28 -2.76
CA LEU A 206 -16.38 -14.90 -1.47
C LEU A 206 -17.70 -15.62 -1.17
N GLU A 207 -18.16 -16.51 -2.05
CA GLU A 207 -19.38 -17.27 -1.80
C GLU A 207 -19.29 -18.01 -0.46
N ASN A 208 -20.28 -17.75 0.41
CA ASN A 208 -20.38 -18.28 1.78
C ASN A 208 -19.24 -17.89 2.75
N LYS A 209 -18.43 -16.89 2.42
CA LYS A 209 -17.39 -16.35 3.31
C LYS A 209 -17.81 -15.02 3.95
N LYS A 210 -17.50 -14.85 5.23
CA LYS A 210 -17.61 -13.57 5.94
C LYS A 210 -16.29 -12.80 5.83
N LEU A 211 -16.35 -11.52 5.50
CA LEU A 211 -15.16 -10.67 5.40
C LEU A 211 -14.89 -9.94 6.71
N HIS A 212 -13.70 -10.10 7.26
CA HIS A 212 -13.28 -9.39 8.47
C HIS A 212 -12.80 -7.98 8.13
N TYR A 213 -12.11 -7.83 7.00
CA TYR A 213 -11.51 -6.57 6.58
C TYR A 213 -11.48 -6.40 5.06
N ILE A 214 -11.72 -5.18 4.59
CA ILE A 214 -11.65 -4.81 3.17
C ILE A 214 -10.81 -3.55 3.02
N THR A 215 -9.80 -3.60 2.16
CA THR A 215 -9.04 -2.42 1.71
C THR A 215 -9.46 -2.07 0.28
N ASN A 216 -9.74 -0.80 0.03
CA ASN A 216 -9.96 -0.26 -1.31
C ASN A 216 -8.97 0.88 -1.56
N GLU A 217 -7.86 0.57 -2.22
CA GLU A 217 -6.75 1.49 -2.44
C GLU A 217 -6.91 2.33 -3.73
N THR A 218 -8.10 2.35 -4.31
CA THR A 218 -8.36 3.07 -5.56
C THR A 218 -8.88 4.50 -5.36
N LEU A 219 -8.64 5.10 -4.19
CA LEU A 219 -9.01 6.50 -3.93
C LEU A 219 -8.06 7.46 -4.65
N PRO A 220 -8.54 8.45 -5.42
CA PRO A 220 -7.66 9.44 -6.03
C PRO A 220 -6.92 10.31 -4.99
N GLY A 221 -5.69 10.68 -5.32
CA GLY A 221 -4.91 11.59 -4.49
C GLY A 221 -5.43 13.03 -4.47
N VAL A 222 -4.73 13.85 -3.69
CA VAL A 222 -5.09 15.27 -3.41
C VAL A 222 -5.39 16.04 -4.71
N ASN A 223 -6.45 16.86 -4.67
CA ASN A 223 -6.89 17.73 -5.77
C ASN A 223 -7.41 17.02 -7.03
N ARG A 224 -7.55 15.68 -7.03
CA ARG A 224 -8.16 14.92 -8.12
C ARG A 224 -9.63 14.64 -7.83
N SER A 225 -10.47 14.69 -8.86
CA SER A 225 -11.88 14.29 -8.72
C SER A 225 -12.00 12.76 -8.64
N LEU A 226 -13.07 12.29 -8.00
CA LEU A 226 -13.32 10.88 -7.74
C LEU A 226 -13.42 10.03 -9.02
N TRP A 227 -13.77 10.59 -10.18
CA TRP A 227 -13.79 9.87 -11.46
C TRP A 227 -12.42 9.42 -11.98
N LYS A 228 -11.32 9.94 -11.41
CA LYS A 228 -9.97 9.63 -11.88
C LYS A 228 -9.51 8.22 -11.55
N GLU A 229 -10.14 7.59 -10.56
CA GLU A 229 -9.90 6.21 -10.17
C GLU A 229 -11.25 5.51 -9.94
N ASP A 230 -11.23 4.20 -9.75
CA ASP A 230 -12.45 3.38 -9.74
C ASP A 230 -13.14 3.26 -8.35
N PHE A 231 -12.69 4.02 -7.33
CA PHE A 231 -13.15 3.95 -5.93
C PHE A 231 -14.67 3.83 -5.76
N ILE A 232 -15.42 4.78 -6.32
CA ILE A 232 -16.89 4.84 -6.13
C ILE A 232 -17.56 3.63 -6.75
N PHE A 233 -17.13 3.23 -7.95
CA PHE A 233 -17.74 2.11 -8.68
C PHE A 233 -17.46 0.78 -7.98
N ILE A 234 -16.25 0.62 -7.46
CA ILE A 234 -15.85 -0.54 -6.67
C ILE A 234 -16.68 -0.61 -5.38
N CYS A 235 -16.78 0.49 -4.62
CA CYS A 235 -17.62 0.53 -3.42
C CYS A 235 -19.08 0.21 -3.74
N LYS A 236 -19.64 0.82 -4.79
CA LYS A 236 -21.01 0.53 -5.24
C LYS A 236 -21.20 -0.97 -5.50
N THR A 237 -20.31 -1.58 -6.28
CA THR A 237 -20.37 -3.02 -6.60
C THR A 237 -20.29 -3.89 -5.34
N LEU A 238 -19.40 -3.54 -4.41
CA LEU A 238 -19.21 -4.26 -3.16
C LEU A 238 -20.45 -4.20 -2.25
N PHE A 239 -21.12 -3.05 -2.18
CA PHE A 239 -22.30 -2.84 -1.33
C PHE A 239 -23.61 -3.32 -1.99
N GLU A 240 -23.60 -3.62 -3.30
CA GLU A 240 -24.69 -4.34 -3.98
C GLU A 240 -24.66 -5.85 -3.70
N MET A 241 -23.56 -6.39 -3.13
CA MET A 241 -23.48 -7.78 -2.71
C MET A 241 -24.38 -8.06 -1.49
N PRO A 242 -24.80 -9.33 -1.24
CA PRO A 242 -25.62 -9.67 -0.08
C PRO A 242 -24.99 -9.20 1.24
N SER A 243 -25.76 -8.49 2.05
CA SER A 243 -25.31 -7.87 3.32
C SER A 243 -24.74 -8.86 4.32
N SER A 244 -25.11 -10.14 4.23
CA SER A 244 -24.52 -11.22 5.03
C SER A 244 -23.00 -11.37 4.85
N ARG A 245 -22.41 -10.84 3.77
CA ARG A 245 -20.97 -10.89 3.47
C ARG A 245 -20.19 -9.69 4.04
N THR A 246 -20.82 -8.53 4.13
CA THR A 246 -20.21 -7.24 4.48
C THR A 246 -20.65 -6.71 5.86
N SER A 247 -21.68 -7.32 6.47
CA SER A 247 -22.17 -6.92 7.79
C SER A 247 -21.09 -7.15 8.85
N GLY A 248 -20.75 -6.07 9.56
CA GLY A 248 -19.72 -6.09 10.61
C GLY A 248 -18.28 -6.03 10.10
N THR A 249 -18.07 -6.03 8.78
CA THR A 249 -16.74 -5.91 8.17
C THR A 249 -16.12 -4.55 8.48
N SER A 250 -14.82 -4.52 8.73
CA SER A 250 -14.03 -3.29 8.85
C SER A 250 -13.48 -2.88 7.49
N TYR A 251 -13.27 -1.57 7.28
CA TYR A 251 -12.90 -1.00 5.99
C TYR A 251 -11.69 -0.08 6.09
N PHE A 252 -10.84 -0.10 5.07
CA PHE A 252 -9.88 0.95 4.80
C PHE A 252 -10.06 1.52 3.38
N PRO A 253 -10.17 2.85 3.23
CA PRO A 253 -10.38 3.83 4.32
C PRO A 253 -11.71 3.54 5.04
N GLU A 254 -11.76 3.79 6.35
CA GLU A 254 -13.00 3.61 7.12
C GLU A 254 -14.07 4.64 6.68
N ALA A 255 -13.62 5.86 6.42
CA ALA A 255 -14.45 6.93 5.91
C ALA A 255 -13.60 7.93 5.11
N VAL A 256 -14.22 8.65 4.18
CA VAL A 256 -13.59 9.64 3.31
C VAL A 256 -14.43 10.92 3.34
N LEU A 257 -13.81 12.06 3.65
CA LEU A 257 -14.43 13.37 3.48
C LEU A 257 -14.26 13.82 2.03
N VAL A 258 -15.37 14.07 1.35
CA VAL A 258 -15.40 14.52 -0.04
C VAL A 258 -16.18 15.81 -0.16
N GLY A 259 -15.93 16.61 -1.19
CA GLY A 259 -16.74 17.78 -1.49
C GLY A 259 -16.48 18.35 -2.87
N ARG A 260 -17.27 19.35 -3.24
CA ARG A 260 -17.05 20.11 -4.49
C ARG A 260 -15.84 21.03 -4.35
N SER A 261 -15.73 21.66 -3.19
CA SER A 261 -14.60 22.51 -2.78
C SER A 261 -14.26 22.20 -1.30
N PRO A 262 -13.13 22.72 -0.77
CA PRO A 262 -12.75 22.50 0.63
C PRO A 262 -13.75 23.03 1.66
N THR A 263 -14.73 23.85 1.26
CA THR A 263 -15.72 24.48 2.14
C THR A 263 -17.16 24.29 1.68
N GLU A 264 -17.40 23.56 0.60
CA GLU A 264 -18.72 23.45 -0.05
C GLU A 264 -19.09 21.99 -0.30
N MET A 265 -20.34 21.63 0.07
CA MET A 265 -20.91 20.29 -0.11
C MET A 265 -20.04 19.18 0.50
N LEU A 266 -19.45 19.45 1.67
CA LEU A 266 -18.65 18.47 2.40
C LEU A 266 -19.54 17.33 2.90
N THR A 267 -19.22 16.09 2.50
CA THR A 267 -19.95 14.89 2.87
C THR A 267 -18.96 13.79 3.28
N ILE A 268 -19.34 12.98 4.26
CA ILE A 268 -18.56 11.81 4.69
C ILE A 268 -19.11 10.57 3.99
N LEU A 269 -18.26 9.88 3.24
CA LEU A 269 -18.52 8.57 2.65
C LEU A 269 -17.98 7.48 3.56
N ASN A 270 -18.77 6.48 3.91
CA ASN A 270 -18.37 5.37 4.78
C ASN A 270 -19.21 4.11 4.52
N SER A 271 -18.99 3.05 5.30
CA SER A 271 -19.75 1.81 5.13
C SER A 271 -21.25 1.93 5.45
N ALA A 272 -21.69 2.91 6.24
CA ALA A 272 -23.10 3.10 6.58
C ALA A 272 -23.92 3.64 5.39
N ASN A 273 -23.30 4.43 4.50
CA ASN A 273 -23.93 4.90 3.25
C ASN A 273 -23.38 4.19 1.99
N GLY A 274 -22.67 3.06 2.17
CA GLY A 274 -22.06 2.32 1.06
C GLY A 274 -21.06 3.14 0.23
N PHE A 275 -20.47 4.16 0.85
CA PHE A 275 -19.65 5.19 0.22
C PHE A 275 -20.35 5.92 -0.95
N GLN A 276 -21.66 6.13 -0.84
CA GLN A 276 -22.48 6.88 -1.80
C GLN A 276 -23.05 8.16 -1.16
N LEU A 277 -23.50 9.09 -2.00
CA LEU A 277 -24.26 10.26 -1.54
C LEU A 277 -25.71 9.88 -1.28
N GLU A 278 -26.32 10.50 -0.27
CA GLU A 278 -27.76 10.40 -0.02
C GLU A 278 -28.57 11.30 -0.97
N SER A 279 -27.96 12.38 -1.47
CA SER A 279 -28.57 13.36 -2.37
C SER A 279 -27.90 13.36 -3.75
N GLU A 280 -28.71 13.54 -4.80
CA GLU A 280 -28.26 13.61 -6.20
C GLU A 280 -27.95 15.04 -6.68
N GLU A 281 -27.98 16.05 -5.79
CA GLU A 281 -27.78 17.47 -6.15
C GLU A 281 -26.47 17.74 -6.90
N TYR A 282 -25.41 16.98 -6.58
CA TYR A 282 -24.12 17.07 -7.27
C TYR A 282 -23.53 15.69 -7.54
N PRO A 283 -23.05 15.39 -8.77
CA PRO A 283 -22.52 14.07 -9.08
C PRO A 283 -21.30 13.71 -8.24
N LEU A 284 -21.39 12.64 -7.46
CA LEU A 284 -20.32 12.18 -6.57
C LEU A 284 -18.96 12.04 -7.30
N ARG A 285 -18.97 11.51 -8.53
CA ARG A 285 -17.76 11.34 -9.36
C ARG A 285 -16.98 12.63 -9.62
N LEU A 286 -17.62 13.81 -9.49
CA LEU A 286 -16.98 15.11 -9.71
C LEU A 286 -16.39 15.70 -8.42
N MET A 287 -16.82 15.22 -7.25
CA MET A 287 -16.27 15.64 -5.95
C MET A 287 -14.80 15.24 -5.82
N LYS A 288 -14.09 15.86 -4.89
CA LYS A 288 -12.69 15.59 -4.56
C LYS A 288 -12.58 15.07 -3.13
N PRO A 289 -11.69 14.11 -2.85
CA PRO A 289 -11.41 13.71 -1.49
C PRO A 289 -10.48 14.74 -0.82
N TYR A 290 -10.76 15.03 0.44
CA TYR A 290 -10.02 16.00 1.26
C TYR A 290 -9.37 15.38 2.49
N ALA A 291 -10.05 14.39 3.10
CA ALA A 291 -9.55 13.69 4.27
C ALA A 291 -10.01 12.23 4.28
N ILE A 292 -9.31 11.40 5.04
CA ILE A 292 -9.71 10.02 5.34
C ILE A 292 -9.69 9.78 6.85
N SER A 293 -10.56 8.91 7.35
CA SER A 293 -10.49 8.42 8.73
C SER A 293 -9.26 7.55 8.89
N LEU A 294 -8.35 7.96 9.77
CA LEU A 294 -7.23 7.16 10.25
C LEU A 294 -7.34 7.07 11.77
N SER A 295 -7.49 5.85 12.29
CA SER A 295 -7.66 5.61 13.73
C SER A 295 -8.78 6.45 14.37
N GLY A 296 -9.93 6.58 13.68
CA GLY A 296 -11.09 7.34 14.15
C GLY A 296 -10.99 8.86 14.03
N THR A 297 -9.91 9.40 13.44
CA THR A 297 -9.74 10.85 13.22
C THR A 297 -9.70 11.17 11.73
N MET A 298 -10.45 12.20 11.30
CA MET A 298 -10.34 12.72 9.93
C MET A 298 -8.99 13.39 9.72
N THR A 299 -8.13 12.72 8.95
CA THR A 299 -6.79 13.19 8.61
C THR A 299 -6.81 13.77 7.19
N PRO A 300 -6.43 15.04 6.97
CA PRO A 300 -6.29 15.61 5.64
C PRO A 300 -5.34 14.75 4.79
N LEU A 301 -5.67 14.56 3.51
CA LEU A 301 -4.88 13.68 2.63
C LEU A 301 -3.40 14.10 2.53
N GLU A 302 -3.12 15.40 2.55
CA GLU A 302 -1.77 15.97 2.57
C GLU A 302 -1.02 15.72 3.88
N SER A 303 -1.74 15.45 4.98
CA SER A 303 -1.16 15.20 6.30
C SER A 303 -0.93 13.70 6.56
N VAL A 304 -1.45 12.81 5.72
CA VAL A 304 -1.20 11.38 5.81
C VAL A 304 0.31 11.14 5.69
N GLY A 305 0.88 10.43 6.66
CA GLY A 305 2.32 10.08 6.66
C GLY A 305 3.23 11.10 7.33
N SER A 306 2.75 12.33 7.59
CA SER A 306 3.57 13.42 8.15
C SER A 306 4.36 13.04 9.42
N SER A 307 3.79 12.24 10.31
CA SER A 307 4.43 11.76 11.55
C SER A 307 5.64 10.84 11.32
N TYR A 308 5.81 10.31 10.11
CA TYR A 308 6.86 9.38 9.72
C TYR A 308 7.94 10.00 8.83
N GLU A 309 7.75 11.23 8.34
CA GLU A 309 8.72 11.91 7.47
C GLU A 309 10.10 12.04 8.13
N LYS A 310 10.12 12.24 9.45
CA LYS A 310 11.35 12.35 10.26
C LYS A 310 12.26 11.11 10.21
N PHE A 311 11.77 9.96 9.74
CA PHE A 311 12.56 8.73 9.63
C PHE A 311 13.23 8.57 8.27
N ILE A 312 12.89 9.43 7.31
CA ILE A 312 13.46 9.44 5.96
C ILE A 312 14.55 10.49 5.91
N SER A 313 15.72 10.11 5.41
CA SER A 313 16.85 11.04 5.28
C SER A 313 16.50 12.21 4.34
N GLY A 314 17.03 13.40 4.63
CA GLY A 314 16.64 14.65 3.94
C GLY A 314 16.80 14.58 2.43
N ALA A 315 17.91 14.01 1.94
CA ALA A 315 18.18 13.85 0.50
C ALA A 315 17.11 13.00 -0.20
N TRP A 316 16.56 12.01 0.50
CA TRP A 316 15.56 11.08 -0.04
C TRP A 316 14.15 11.69 -0.09
N SER A 317 13.79 12.55 0.85
CA SER A 317 12.46 13.19 0.91
C SER A 317 12.09 13.98 -0.36
N ALA A 318 13.09 14.44 -1.11
CA ALA A 318 12.91 15.19 -2.35
C ALA A 318 12.74 14.30 -3.59
N VAL A 319 13.21 13.05 -3.56
CA VAL A 319 13.26 12.15 -4.72
C VAL A 319 12.31 10.95 -4.60
N LEU A 320 11.91 10.57 -3.39
CA LEU A 320 10.91 9.55 -3.17
C LEU A 320 9.55 10.00 -3.74
N THR A 321 8.79 9.01 -4.20
CA THR A 321 7.51 9.24 -4.86
C THR A 321 6.46 9.74 -3.87
N ARG A 322 5.64 10.70 -4.31
CA ARG A 322 4.50 11.24 -3.53
C ARG A 322 3.18 10.87 -4.20
N ARG A 323 2.89 9.56 -4.21
CA ARG A 323 1.89 9.03 -5.13
C ARG A 323 0.48 9.00 -4.53
N TRP A 324 0.35 8.67 -3.25
CA TRP A 324 -0.95 8.65 -2.56
C TRP A 324 -1.64 10.01 -2.62
#